data_AF-A0A2D6VIM0-F1
#
_entry.id   AF-A0A2D6VIM0-F1
#
_cell.length_a   1.000
_cell.length_b   1.000
_cell.length_c   1.000
_cell.angle_alpha   90.00
_cell.angle_beta   90.00
_cell.angle_gamma   90.00
#
_symmetry.space_group_name_H-M   'P 1'
#
loop_
_entity.id
_entity.type
_entity.pdbx_description
1 polymer ?
#
loop_
_entity_poly.entity_id
_entity_poly.type
_entity_poly.pdbx_seq_one_letter_code
_entity_poly.pdbx_strand_id
1 'polypeptide(L)'
;MNVEHDLVRAYFEANGFWVRSSKKTLANYKKSVLPLFEIFNSSNTGTNSEISFRLFTGDLTRIRTACICLLGWEDSAFSNELLSSDAKLIKFFRKEVDPQRIEASCSQMLNPKKENFLILVVPALPKAESKSIELFDSLKESGVCGVITLSSILENLLRNTSANIETNDNSAYHLLRLLKAYGLATEPQLDIFVK
;
A
#
# COMPACT_ATOMS: atom_id res chain seq x y z
N MET A 1 1.38 -12.31 13.87
CA MET A 1 0.40 -11.31 13.40
C MET A 1 1.21 -10.21 12.75
N ASN A 2 1.09 -10.02 11.44
CA ASN A 2 1.78 -8.94 10.75
C ASN A 2 0.79 -7.79 10.59
N VAL A 3 0.96 -6.77 11.43
CA VAL A 3 -0.01 -5.66 11.56
C VAL A 3 -0.14 -4.90 10.24
N GLU A 4 0.95 -4.73 9.49
CA GLU A 4 0.93 -4.03 8.22
C GLU A 4 0.11 -4.78 7.16
N HIS A 5 0.22 -6.10 7.11
CA HIS A 5 -0.59 -6.92 6.20
C HIS A 5 -2.08 -6.82 6.53
N ASP A 6 -2.41 -6.88 7.82
CA ASP A 6 -3.81 -6.81 8.26
C ASP A 6 -4.39 -5.40 8.01
N LEU A 7 -3.59 -4.34 8.17
CA LEU A 7 -3.98 -2.97 7.80
C LEU A 7 -4.23 -2.82 6.30
N VAL A 8 -3.31 -3.31 5.45
CA VAL A 8 -3.46 -3.24 3.99
C VAL A 8 -4.70 -4.02 3.55
N ARG A 9 -4.91 -5.23 4.08
CA ARG A 9 -6.12 -6.03 3.81
C ARG A 9 -7.39 -5.26 4.24
N ALA A 10 -7.43 -4.79 5.48
CA ALA A 10 -8.56 -4.05 6.04
C ALA A 10 -8.94 -2.83 5.18
N TYR A 11 -7.93 -2.13 4.65
CA TYR A 11 -8.12 -0.95 3.83
C TYR A 11 -8.77 -1.28 2.49
N PHE A 12 -8.27 -2.30 1.77
CA PHE A 12 -8.86 -2.67 0.49
C PHE A 12 -10.26 -3.28 0.67
N GLU A 13 -10.48 -4.10 1.70
CA GLU A 13 -11.80 -4.67 2.02
C GLU A 13 -12.83 -3.58 2.33
N ALA A 14 -12.47 -2.57 3.12
CA ALA A 14 -13.35 -1.45 3.43
C ALA A 14 -13.68 -0.56 2.23
N ASN A 15 -12.86 -0.61 1.18
CA ASN A 15 -13.11 0.05 -0.10
C ASN A 15 -13.80 -0.87 -1.13
N GLY A 16 -14.38 -2.00 -0.68
CA GLY A 16 -15.21 -2.88 -1.52
C GLY A 16 -14.43 -3.92 -2.34
N PHE A 17 -13.16 -4.14 -2.05
CA PHE A 17 -12.37 -5.17 -2.71
C PHE A 17 -12.39 -6.50 -1.95
N TRP A 18 -12.47 -7.60 -2.68
CA TRP A 18 -12.05 -8.89 -2.14
C TRP A 18 -10.54 -9.00 -2.21
N VAL A 19 -9.91 -9.25 -1.06
CA VAL A 19 -8.47 -9.34 -0.92
C VAL A 19 -8.06 -10.79 -0.70
N ARG A 20 -7.19 -11.30 -1.57
CA ARG A 20 -6.50 -12.57 -1.37
C ARG A 20 -5.03 -12.29 -1.10
N SER A 21 -4.52 -12.77 0.03
CA SER A 21 -3.09 -12.70 0.33
C SER A 21 -2.41 -13.98 -0.14
N SER A 22 -1.33 -13.86 -0.89
CA SER A 22 -0.46 -15.01 -1.17
C SER A 22 0.41 -15.26 0.06
N LYS A 23 0.37 -16.49 0.61
CA LYS A 23 1.21 -16.84 1.75
C LYS A 23 2.65 -16.96 1.27
N LYS A 24 3.57 -16.31 2.00
CA LYS A 24 5.03 -16.41 1.81
C LYS A 24 5.42 -17.89 1.73
N THR A 25 5.66 -18.40 0.52
CA THR A 25 6.32 -19.68 0.34
C THR A 25 7.79 -19.37 0.08
N LEU A 26 8.59 -19.29 1.16
CA LEU A 26 10.03 -19.21 1.03
C LEU A 26 10.57 -20.60 0.70
N ALA A 27 11.12 -20.74 -0.51
CA ALA A 27 12.29 -21.57 -0.76
C ALA A 27 12.98 -21.03 -2.02
N ASN A 28 14.21 -20.52 -1.89
CA ASN A 28 15.22 -20.41 -2.95
C ASN A 28 15.52 -19.03 -3.61
N TYR A 29 14.88 -17.92 -3.29
CA TYR A 29 15.34 -16.60 -3.77
C TYR A 29 16.30 -15.92 -2.78
N LYS A 30 17.49 -15.52 -3.26
CA LYS A 30 18.54 -14.81 -2.48
C LYS A 30 18.09 -13.44 -1.93
N LYS A 31 16.96 -12.90 -2.39
CA LYS A 31 16.27 -11.72 -1.84
C LYS A 31 14.86 -12.15 -1.40
N SER A 32 14.42 -11.70 -0.22
CA SER A 32 13.07 -11.97 0.28
C SER A 32 12.01 -11.42 -0.68
N VAL A 33 11.06 -12.25 -1.08
CA VAL A 33 9.91 -11.86 -1.91
C VAL A 33 9.07 -10.81 -1.18
N LEU A 34 8.47 -9.86 -1.91
CA LEU A 34 7.57 -8.87 -1.32
C LEU A 34 6.21 -9.52 -1.04
N PRO A 35 5.57 -9.21 0.09
CA PRO A 35 4.19 -9.61 0.31
C PRO A 35 3.27 -9.14 -0.82
N LEU A 36 2.43 -10.05 -1.30
CA LEU A 36 1.55 -9.82 -2.43
C LEU A 36 0.09 -10.06 -2.06
N PHE A 37 -0.77 -9.15 -2.50
CA PHE A 37 -2.21 -9.28 -2.41
C PHE A 37 -2.84 -9.17 -3.81
N GLU A 38 -3.74 -10.09 -4.13
CA GLU A 38 -4.59 -10.00 -5.31
C GLU A 38 -5.90 -9.36 -4.88
N ILE A 39 -6.30 -8.27 -5.54
CA ILE A 39 -7.58 -7.61 -5.28
C ILE A 39 -8.50 -7.68 -6.48
N PHE A 40 -9.79 -7.85 -6.16
CA PHE A 40 -10.86 -7.90 -7.13
C PHE A 40 -12.07 -7.14 -6.60
N ASN A 41 -12.62 -6.23 -7.39
CA ASN A 41 -13.87 -5.53 -7.14
C ASN A 41 -14.88 -5.89 -8.24
N SER A 42 -15.99 -6.51 -7.86
CA SER A 42 -17.04 -6.94 -8.80
C SER A 42 -17.92 -5.78 -9.28
N SER A 43 -17.99 -4.69 -8.52
CA SER A 43 -18.87 -3.55 -8.77
C SER A 43 -18.28 -2.55 -9.77
N ASN A 44 -16.97 -2.56 -9.98
CA ASN A 44 -16.29 -1.61 -10.85
C ASN A 44 -16.27 -2.09 -12.31
N THR A 45 -16.78 -1.27 -13.22
CA THR A 45 -16.72 -1.47 -14.68
C THR A 45 -15.55 -0.73 -15.34
N GLY A 46 -14.75 0.00 -14.55
CA GLY A 46 -13.64 0.83 -15.03
C GLY A 46 -12.62 0.03 -15.84
N THR A 47 -12.24 0.58 -16.99
CA THR A 47 -10.98 0.26 -17.66
C THR A 47 -9.92 1.08 -16.94
N ASN A 48 -8.76 0.51 -16.58
CA ASN A 48 -7.68 1.19 -15.82
C ASN A 48 -7.02 2.40 -16.55
N SER A 49 -7.72 3.00 -17.52
CA SER A 49 -7.33 4.15 -18.31
C SER A 49 -7.51 5.42 -17.48
N GLU A 50 -6.48 6.27 -17.41
CA GLU A 50 -6.47 7.58 -16.72
C GLU A 50 -6.43 7.53 -15.18
N ILE A 51 -5.51 6.75 -14.62
CA ILE A 51 -5.21 6.78 -13.18
C ILE A 51 -3.85 7.46 -12.95
N SER A 52 -3.80 8.38 -11.98
CA SER A 52 -2.56 9.02 -11.55
C SER A 52 -1.59 8.00 -10.95
N PHE A 53 -0.28 8.20 -11.12
CA PHE A 53 0.70 7.26 -10.57
C PHE A 53 0.68 7.21 -9.03
N ARG A 54 0.50 8.36 -8.37
CA ARG A 54 0.21 8.42 -6.94
C ARG A 54 -1.29 8.22 -6.75
N LEU A 55 -1.66 7.13 -6.09
CA LEU A 55 -3.04 6.73 -5.85
C LEU A 55 -3.54 7.26 -4.52
N PHE A 56 -4.77 7.76 -4.52
CA PHE A 56 -5.56 8.05 -3.34
C PHE A 56 -6.78 7.13 -3.27
N THR A 57 -7.47 7.11 -2.13
CA THR A 57 -8.64 6.24 -1.93
C THR A 57 -9.72 6.43 -2.99
N GLY A 58 -9.95 7.67 -3.44
CA GLY A 58 -10.93 7.96 -4.50
C GLY A 58 -10.57 7.34 -5.86
N ASP A 59 -9.28 7.10 -6.14
CA ASP A 59 -8.82 6.52 -7.40
C ASP A 59 -9.10 5.01 -7.47
N LEU A 60 -9.25 4.35 -6.33
CA LEU A 60 -9.51 2.91 -6.26
C LEU A 60 -10.85 2.52 -6.90
N THR A 61 -11.83 3.44 -6.94
CA THR A 61 -13.12 3.21 -7.59
C THR A 61 -13.00 2.91 -9.09
N ARG A 62 -11.88 3.26 -9.73
CA ARG A 62 -11.61 3.00 -11.14
C ARG A 62 -10.87 1.68 -11.38
N ILE A 63 -10.39 1.05 -10.31
CA ILE A 63 -9.61 -0.19 -10.37
C ILE A 63 -10.54 -1.37 -10.15
N ARG A 64 -10.61 -2.27 -11.13
CA ARG A 64 -11.37 -3.52 -11.00
C ARG A 64 -10.54 -4.65 -10.41
N THR A 65 -9.33 -4.83 -10.93
CA THR A 65 -8.38 -5.86 -10.49
C THR A 65 -6.99 -5.29 -10.44
N ALA A 66 -6.25 -5.61 -9.39
CA ALA A 66 -4.86 -5.21 -9.26
C ALA A 66 -4.09 -6.18 -8.38
N CYS A 67 -2.77 -6.14 -8.54
CA CYS A 67 -1.82 -6.78 -7.63
C CYS A 67 -1.27 -5.71 -6.71
N ILE A 68 -1.18 -6.01 -5.42
CA ILE A 68 -0.62 -5.09 -4.44
C ILE A 68 0.63 -5.71 -3.86
N CYS A 69 1.77 -5.07 -4.08
CA CYS A 69 3.01 -5.38 -3.38
C CYS A 69 3.14 -4.47 -2.16
N LEU A 70 3.45 -5.03 -1.00
CA LEU A 70 3.73 -4.25 0.21
C LEU A 70 5.23 -4.11 0.42
N LEU A 71 5.72 -2.87 0.42
CA LEU A 71 7.02 -2.53 0.98
C LEU A 71 6.81 -1.98 2.40
N GLY A 72 6.65 -2.89 3.36
CA GLY A 72 6.38 -2.58 4.77
C GLY A 72 7.65 -2.40 5.60
N TRP A 73 7.49 -1.97 6.84
CA TRP A 73 8.54 -1.84 7.85
C TRP A 73 9.06 -3.21 8.32
N GLU A 74 8.18 -4.22 8.44
CA GLU A 74 8.57 -5.57 8.89
C GLU A 74 9.33 -6.34 7.81
N ASP A 75 9.00 -6.09 6.54
CA ASP A 75 9.47 -6.87 5.38
C ASP A 75 10.59 -6.18 4.57
N SER A 76 11.12 -5.06 5.08
CA SER A 76 12.18 -4.30 4.42
C SER A 76 13.17 -3.69 5.42
N ALA A 77 14.26 -3.13 4.92
CA ALA A 77 15.24 -2.39 5.74
C ALA A 77 14.77 -0.97 6.11
N PHE A 78 13.46 -0.70 6.08
CA PHE A 78 12.92 0.62 6.33
C PHE A 78 13.06 1.00 7.80
N SER A 79 13.41 2.26 8.06
CA SER A 79 13.51 2.80 9.41
C SER A 79 13.08 4.26 9.44
N ASN A 80 12.73 4.74 10.63
CA ASN A 80 12.29 6.12 10.84
C ASN A 80 13.36 7.15 10.37
N GLU A 81 14.64 6.79 10.41
CA GLU A 81 15.73 7.67 9.95
C GLU A 81 15.63 7.99 8.46
N LEU A 82 15.04 7.12 7.64
CA LEU A 82 14.87 7.36 6.20
C LEU A 82 13.86 8.48 5.92
N LEU A 83 12.92 8.74 6.84
CA LEU A 83 11.95 9.84 6.72
C LEU A 83 12.58 11.23 6.88
N SER A 84 13.79 11.30 7.43
CA SER A 84 14.51 12.57 7.62
C SER A 84 15.15 13.10 6.33
N SER A 85 15.37 12.25 5.31
CA SER A 85 16.13 12.62 4.12
C SER A 85 15.60 11.95 2.85
N ASP A 86 15.09 12.76 1.93
CA ASP A 86 14.62 12.28 0.63
C ASP A 86 15.69 11.52 -0.17
N ALA A 87 16.97 11.88 -0.04
CA ALA A 87 18.05 11.19 -0.74
C ALA A 87 18.26 9.76 -0.21
N LYS A 88 18.20 9.58 1.12
CA LYS A 88 18.25 8.26 1.74
C LYS A 88 17.03 7.44 1.33
N LEU A 89 15.86 8.07 1.29
CA LEU A 89 14.62 7.44 0.90
C LEU A 89 14.64 6.93 -0.55
N ILE A 90 15.10 7.75 -1.51
CA ILE A 90 15.27 7.33 -2.92
C ILE A 90 16.25 6.16 -3.03
N LYS A 91 17.39 6.23 -2.32
CA LYS A 91 18.38 5.14 -2.32
C LYS A 91 17.80 3.84 -1.76
N PHE A 92 16.95 3.93 -0.74
CA PHE A 92 16.21 2.79 -0.20
C PHE A 92 15.28 2.19 -1.26
N PHE A 93 14.45 3.00 -1.93
CA PHE A 93 13.54 2.50 -2.97
C PHE A 93 14.28 1.83 -4.12
N ARG A 94 15.36 2.45 -4.63
CA ARG A 94 16.18 1.86 -5.70
C ARG A 94 16.78 0.50 -5.34
N LYS A 95 17.02 0.26 -4.04
CA LYS A 95 17.56 -1.01 -3.55
C LYS A 95 16.47 -2.06 -3.38
N GLU A 96 15.32 -1.66 -2.83
CA GLU A 96 14.25 -2.59 -2.45
C GLU A 96 13.30 -2.92 -3.59
N VAL A 97 13.07 -1.98 -4.50
CA VAL A 97 12.20 -2.11 -5.68
C VAL A 97 13.05 -2.50 -6.89
N ASP A 98 13.40 -3.78 -6.92
CA ASP A 98 14.12 -4.41 -8.02
C ASP A 98 13.12 -5.14 -8.93
N PRO A 99 13.14 -4.92 -10.27
CA PRO A 99 12.25 -5.61 -11.21
C PRO A 99 12.26 -7.13 -11.03
N GLN A 100 13.42 -7.73 -10.77
CA GLN A 100 13.53 -9.18 -10.55
C GLN A 100 12.80 -9.64 -9.29
N ARG A 101 12.81 -8.81 -8.24
CA ARG A 101 12.10 -9.08 -6.98
C ARG A 101 10.60 -8.95 -7.17
N ILE A 102 10.15 -7.95 -7.93
CA ILE A 102 8.73 -7.78 -8.27
C ILE A 102 8.25 -8.98 -9.08
N GLU A 103 8.97 -9.37 -10.13
CA GLU A 103 8.60 -10.49 -10.99
C GLU A 103 8.54 -11.80 -10.19
N ALA A 104 9.53 -12.06 -9.33
CA ALA A 104 9.52 -13.20 -8.43
C ALA A 104 8.30 -13.18 -7.49
N SER A 105 7.89 -12.01 -7.01
CA SER A 105 6.69 -11.85 -6.17
C SER A 105 5.42 -12.16 -6.97
N CYS A 106 5.28 -11.58 -8.16
CA CYS A 106 4.15 -11.80 -9.06
C CYS A 106 4.04 -13.26 -9.54
N SER A 107 5.14 -14.02 -9.58
CA SER A 107 5.10 -15.45 -9.92
C SER A 107 4.35 -16.30 -8.88
N GLN A 108 4.18 -15.82 -7.64
CA GLN A 108 3.44 -16.51 -6.57
C GLN A 108 1.92 -16.29 -6.66
N MET A 109 1.46 -15.59 -7.68
CA MET A 109 0.04 -15.40 -7.96
C MET A 109 -0.61 -16.68 -8.46
N LEU A 110 -1.90 -16.86 -8.16
CA LEU A 110 -2.65 -17.99 -8.69
C LEU A 110 -2.90 -17.83 -10.19
N ASN A 111 -3.13 -16.58 -10.63
CA ASN A 111 -3.38 -16.24 -12.03
C ASN A 111 -2.48 -15.07 -12.45
N PRO A 112 -1.18 -15.32 -12.72
CA PRO A 112 -0.29 -14.27 -13.22
C PRO A 112 -0.72 -13.87 -14.63
N LYS A 113 -1.53 -12.82 -14.74
CA LYS A 113 -1.80 -12.16 -16.03
C LYS A 113 -0.79 -11.04 -16.20
N LYS A 114 -0.14 -10.98 -17.38
CA LYS A 114 0.79 -9.91 -17.75
C LYS A 114 0.16 -8.51 -17.72
N GLU A 115 -1.16 -8.42 -17.77
CA GLU A 115 -1.93 -7.17 -17.80
C GLU A 115 -2.40 -6.70 -16.41
N ASN A 116 -1.98 -7.38 -15.34
CA ASN A 116 -2.42 -6.99 -14.01
C ASN A 116 -1.76 -5.67 -13.59
N PHE A 117 -2.60 -4.70 -13.22
CA PHE A 117 -2.18 -3.41 -12.70
C PHE A 117 -1.45 -3.59 -11.36
N LEU A 118 -0.16 -3.24 -11.30
CA LEU A 118 0.66 -3.41 -10.10
C LEU A 118 0.66 -2.13 -9.25
N ILE A 119 0.14 -2.23 -8.04
CA ILE A 119 0.14 -1.17 -7.03
C ILE A 119 1.21 -1.48 -5.99
N LEU A 120 2.06 -0.51 -5.68
CA LEU A 120 3.04 -0.61 -4.60
C LEU A 120 2.55 0.17 -3.39
N VAL A 121 2.38 -0.51 -2.25
CA VAL A 121 2.20 0.13 -0.96
C VAL A 121 3.58 0.46 -0.42
N VAL A 122 3.82 1.74 -0.15
CA VAL A 122 5.10 2.25 0.33
C VAL A 122 4.95 2.93 1.69
N PRO A 123 6.01 2.95 2.52
CA PRO A 123 5.89 3.51 3.86
C PRO A 123 5.81 5.05 3.81
N ALA A 124 6.48 5.69 2.85
CA ALA A 124 6.48 7.13 2.65
C ALA A 124 6.93 7.52 1.24
N LEU A 125 6.74 8.79 0.88
CA LEU A 125 7.24 9.40 -0.34
C LEU A 125 8.17 10.57 -0.02
N PRO A 126 9.09 10.95 -0.93
CA PRO A 126 9.91 12.15 -0.77
C PRO A 126 9.06 13.40 -0.54
N LYS A 127 9.56 14.34 0.25
CA LYS A 127 8.87 15.61 0.51
C LYS A 127 9.03 16.59 -0.65
N ALA A 128 10.21 16.63 -1.26
CA ALA A 128 10.44 17.45 -2.44
C ALA A 128 9.74 16.85 -3.67
N GLU A 129 9.01 17.70 -4.40
CA GLU A 129 8.26 17.30 -5.59
C GLU A 129 9.16 16.76 -6.70
N SER A 130 10.28 17.45 -7.00
CA SER A 130 11.26 17.02 -8.00
C SER A 130 11.80 15.61 -7.74
N LYS A 131 12.05 15.29 -6.47
CA LYS A 131 12.50 13.96 -6.02
C LYS A 131 11.40 12.91 -6.07
N SER A 132 10.15 13.30 -5.85
CA SER A 132 9.01 12.41 -6.03
C SER A 132 8.83 12.03 -7.49
N ILE A 133 8.98 12.97 -8.42
CA ILE A 133 8.92 12.71 -9.86
C ILE A 133 10.04 11.73 -10.26
N GLU A 134 11.29 12.00 -9.86
CA GLU A 134 12.43 11.12 -10.11
C GLU A 134 12.17 9.70 -9.58
N LEU A 135 11.61 9.58 -8.37
CA LEU A 135 11.25 8.29 -7.80
C LEU A 135 10.15 7.60 -8.62
N PHE A 136 9.10 8.32 -9.00
CA PHE A 136 7.98 7.76 -9.76
C PHE A 136 8.42 7.21 -11.11
N ASP A 137 9.30 7.91 -11.81
CA ASP A 137 9.80 7.44 -13.10
C ASP A 137 10.62 6.15 -12.93
N SER A 138 11.48 6.09 -11.91
CA SER A 138 12.23 4.86 -11.56
C SER A 138 11.31 3.68 -11.19
N LEU A 139 10.19 3.94 -10.50
CA LEU A 139 9.22 2.89 -10.14
C LEU A 139 8.43 2.41 -11.37
N LYS A 140 8.05 3.30 -12.29
CA LYS A 140 7.40 2.94 -13.56
C LYS A 140 8.28 2.05 -14.43
N GLU A 141 9.57 2.37 -14.53
CA GLU A 141 10.57 1.53 -15.23
C GLU A 141 10.64 0.12 -14.64
N SER A 142 10.34 -0.02 -13.35
CA SER A 142 10.30 -1.32 -12.66
C SER A 142 8.98 -2.09 -12.83
N GLY A 143 8.04 -1.57 -13.63
CA GLY A 143 6.75 -2.20 -13.90
C GLY A 143 5.66 -1.89 -12.86
N VAL A 144 5.91 -0.95 -11.94
CA VAL A 144 4.87 -0.45 -11.02
C VAL A 144 3.93 0.46 -11.81
N CYS A 145 2.62 0.28 -11.63
CA CYS A 145 1.59 1.08 -12.30
C CYS A 145 1.03 2.19 -11.40
N GLY A 146 1.10 2.01 -10.08
CA GLY A 146 0.71 3.04 -9.12
C GLY A 146 1.28 2.81 -7.73
N VAL A 147 1.26 3.86 -6.92
CA VAL A 147 1.82 3.87 -5.57
C VAL A 147 0.80 4.42 -4.59
N ILE A 148 0.63 3.73 -3.46
CA ILE A 148 -0.16 4.19 -2.33
C ILE A 148 0.71 4.22 -1.07
N THR A 149 0.52 5.23 -0.22
CA THR A 149 1.30 5.36 1.01
C THR A 149 0.60 4.70 2.19
N LEU A 150 1.38 4.14 3.11
CA LEU A 150 0.87 3.57 4.35
C LEU A 150 0.16 4.63 5.21
N SER A 151 0.63 5.88 5.17
CA SER A 151 -0.07 7.02 5.80
C SER A 151 -1.48 7.20 5.24
N SER A 152 -1.67 7.19 3.91
CA SER A 152 -3.00 7.32 3.30
C SER A 152 -3.92 6.14 3.68
N ILE A 153 -3.36 4.93 3.79
CA ILE A 153 -4.08 3.75 4.25
C ILE A 153 -4.58 3.95 5.69
N LEU A 154 -3.68 4.35 6.60
CA LEU A 154 -4.00 4.58 8.01
C LEU A 154 -5.02 5.69 8.19
N GLU A 155 -4.87 6.81 7.47
CA GLU A 155 -5.80 7.94 7.50
C GLU A 155 -7.21 7.52 7.10
N ASN A 156 -7.35 6.76 6.01
CA ASN A 156 -8.65 6.25 5.56
C ASN A 156 -9.28 5.31 6.59
N LEU A 157 -8.49 4.37 7.13
CA LEU A 157 -8.97 3.45 8.16
C LEU A 157 -9.43 4.22 9.41
N LEU A 158 -8.65 5.19 9.89
CA LEU A 158 -9.00 6.00 11.06
C LEU A 158 -10.30 6.80 10.87
N ARG A 159 -10.54 7.34 9.66
CA ARG A 159 -11.81 8.00 9.31
C ARG A 159 -12.99 7.03 9.35
N ASN A 160 -12.79 5.80 8.87
CA ASN A 160 -13.86 4.80 8.74
C ASN A 160 -14.10 3.97 10.01
N THR A 161 -13.26 4.10 11.05
CA THR A 161 -13.38 3.35 12.32
C THR A 161 -14.51 3.87 13.24
N SER A 162 -15.49 4.61 12.72
CA SER A 162 -16.56 5.24 13.51
C SER A 162 -17.57 4.23 14.05
N ALA A 163 -17.57 4.08 15.38
CA ALA A 163 -18.50 3.51 16.37
C ALA A 163 -19.43 2.30 16.06
N ASN A 164 -19.84 1.99 14.83
CA ASN A 164 -20.96 1.07 14.58
C ASN A 164 -20.81 0.11 13.39
N ILE A 165 -19.61 -0.06 12.84
CA ILE A 165 -19.38 -1.15 11.90
C ILE A 165 -19.18 -2.40 12.76
N GLU A 166 -20.07 -3.39 12.61
CA GLU A 166 -19.85 -4.74 13.12
C GLU A 166 -18.50 -5.20 12.60
N THR A 167 -17.47 -5.10 13.45
CA THR A 167 -16.12 -5.53 13.14
C THR A 167 -16.15 -7.05 13.11
N ASN A 168 -16.50 -7.61 11.97
CA ASN A 168 -16.19 -9.00 11.71
C ASN A 168 -14.66 -9.13 11.78
N ASP A 169 -14.18 -9.63 12.90
CA ASP A 169 -12.92 -10.35 13.12
C ASP A 169 -11.58 -9.66 12.75
N ASN A 170 -11.58 -8.36 12.42
CA ASN A 170 -10.35 -7.67 11.99
C ASN A 170 -9.64 -6.95 13.15
N SER A 171 -8.53 -7.52 13.61
CA SER A 171 -7.68 -7.01 14.69
C SER A 171 -7.14 -5.58 14.43
N ALA A 172 -6.95 -5.21 13.16
CA ALA A 172 -6.46 -3.88 12.80
C ALA A 172 -7.47 -2.77 13.16
N TYR A 173 -8.75 -2.97 12.87
CA TYR A 173 -9.81 -2.04 13.26
C TYR A 173 -9.96 -1.93 14.78
N HIS A 174 -9.80 -3.05 15.48
CA HIS A 174 -9.83 -3.05 16.94
C HIS A 174 -8.70 -2.18 17.53
N LEU A 175 -7.47 -2.32 17.02
CA LEU A 175 -6.34 -1.49 17.42
C LEU A 175 -6.58 0.00 17.15
N LEU A 176 -7.04 0.35 15.95
CA LEU A 176 -7.33 1.74 15.58
C LEU A 176 -8.43 2.35 16.47
N ARG A 177 -9.45 1.56 16.83
CA ARG A 177 -10.49 1.99 17.76
C ARG A 177 -9.95 2.25 19.16
N LEU A 178 -9.04 1.41 19.66
CA LEU A 178 -8.37 1.66 20.94
C LEU A 178 -7.58 2.97 20.90
N LEU A 179 -6.80 3.20 19.84
CA LEU A 179 -6.05 4.44 19.67
C LEU A 179 -6.95 5.68 19.66
N LYS A 180 -8.11 5.63 18.98
CA LYS A 180 -9.10 6.72 19.00
C LYS A 180 -9.73 6.89 20.39
N ALA A 181 -10.12 5.80 21.05
CA ALA A 181 -10.79 5.82 22.36
C ALA A 181 -9.93 6.45 23.46
N TYR A 182 -8.60 6.25 23.40
CA TYR A 182 -7.65 6.86 24.33
C TYR A 182 -7.10 8.22 23.87
N GLY A 183 -7.62 8.78 22.76
CA GLY A 183 -7.17 10.07 22.23
C GLY A 183 -5.73 10.08 21.69
N LEU A 184 -5.17 8.90 21.38
CA LEU A 184 -3.81 8.75 20.84
C LEU A 184 -3.77 8.91 19.31
N ALA A 185 -4.92 8.83 18.65
CA ALA A 185 -5.06 9.09 17.22
C ALA A 185 -6.28 9.98 16.97
N THR A 186 -6.08 11.07 16.24
CA THR A 186 -7.16 11.96 15.79
C THR A 186 -7.55 11.62 14.36
N GLU A 187 -8.79 11.96 13.98
CA GLU A 187 -9.14 11.95 12.56
C GLU A 187 -8.23 12.94 11.81
N PRO A 188 -7.78 12.61 10.60
CA PRO A 188 -6.95 13.52 9.84
C PRO A 188 -7.79 14.76 9.52
N GLN A 189 -7.49 15.89 10.16
CA GLN A 189 -8.17 17.15 9.86
C GLN A 189 -7.53 17.76 8.62
N LEU A 190 -8.33 18.45 7.80
CA LEU A 190 -7.76 19.39 6.85
C LEU A 190 -7.20 20.52 7.71
N ASP A 191 -5.88 20.65 7.78
CA ASP A 191 -5.19 21.75 8.45
C ASP A 191 -5.45 23.05 7.67
N ILE A 192 -6.68 23.57 7.77
CA ILE A 192 -7.12 24.83 7.14
C ILE A 192 -6.58 26.03 7.94
N PHE A 193 -5.99 25.80 9.12
CA PHE A 193 -5.54 26.84 10.03
C PHE A 193 -4.13 26.56 10.57
N VAL A 194 -3.13 26.43 9.69
CA VAL A 194 -1.75 26.71 10.09
C VAL A 194 -1.49 28.18 9.75
N LYS A 195 -1.48 29.01 10.80
CA LYS A 195 -1.15 30.44 10.72
C LYS A 195 0.35 30.65 10.78
#